data_AF-A0A3R9SH55-F1
#
_entry.id   AF-A0A3R9SH55-F1
#
_cell.length_a   1.000
_cell.length_b   1.000
_cell.length_c   1.000
_cell.angle_alpha   90.00
_cell.angle_beta   90.00
_cell.angle_gamma   90.00
#
_symmetry.space_group_name_H-M   'P 1'
#
loop_
_entity.id
_entity.type
_entity.pdbx_description
1 polymer ?
#
loop_
_entity_poly.entity_id
_entity_poly.type
_entity_poly.pdbx_seq_one_letter_code
_entity_poly.pdbx_strand_id
1 'polypeptide(L)' 'MTTPTKADRQTLKLEEALAEIGVSRAAFYRMRARGQAPRHLKLPNGQIRIRRADLDAWFDSCEVREAC' A
#
# COMPACT_ATOMS: atom_id res chain seq x y z
N MET A 1 3.22 -15.37 -14.82
CA MET A 1 3.20 -13.94 -15.19
C MET A 1 3.02 -13.11 -13.94
N THR A 2 4.10 -12.91 -13.18
CA THR A 2 4.08 -12.01 -12.02
C THR A 2 5.37 -11.22 -12.08
N THR A 3 5.31 -10.09 -12.78
CA THR A 3 6.35 -9.07 -12.78
C THR A 3 5.82 -7.94 -11.92
N PRO A 4 6.60 -7.43 -10.95
CA PRO A 4 7.30 -6.19 -11.24
C PRO A 4 8.77 -6.20 -10.81
N THR A 5 9.64 -5.92 -11.78
CA THR A 5 11.06 -5.66 -11.62
C THR A 5 11.28 -4.14 -11.50
N LYS A 6 12.22 -3.77 -10.63
CA LYS A 6 13.11 -2.60 -10.77
C LYS A 6 12.54 -1.21 -10.42
N ALA A 7 12.45 -0.93 -9.12
CA ALA A 7 13.13 0.24 -8.55
C ALA A 7 12.99 0.33 -7.03
N ASP A 8 14.04 -0.12 -6.39
CA ASP A 8 14.34 -0.14 -4.96
C ASP A 8 14.27 1.23 -4.22
N ARG A 9 13.86 2.33 -4.89
CA ARG A 9 13.66 3.67 -4.29
C ARG A 9 12.43 4.42 -4.81
N GLN A 10 11.53 3.77 -5.54
CA GLN A 10 10.39 4.45 -6.15
C GLN A 10 9.18 4.50 -5.21
N THR A 11 8.71 5.72 -4.95
CA THR A 11 7.39 5.95 -4.38
C THR A 11 6.34 5.54 -5.41
N LEU A 12 5.51 4.56 -5.07
CA LEU A 12 4.37 4.12 -5.87
C LEU A 12 3.24 5.14 -5.79
N LYS A 13 2.48 5.26 -6.88
CA LYS A 13 1.21 5.99 -6.84
C LYS A 13 0.20 5.19 -6.05
N LEU A 14 -0.80 5.88 -5.49
CA LEU A 14 -1.92 5.21 -4.82
C LEU A 14 -2.55 4.11 -5.69
N GLU A 15 -2.74 4.36 -6.99
CA GLU A 15 -3.35 3.36 -7.90
C GLU A 15 -2.51 2.10 -8.06
N GLU A 16 -1.18 2.22 -8.10
CA GLU A 16 -0.28 1.07 -8.22
C GLU A 16 -0.28 0.24 -6.94
N ALA A 17 -0.21 0.90 -5.78
CA ALA A 17 -0.30 0.22 -4.49
C ALA A 17 -1.65 -0.52 -4.33
N LEU A 18 -2.75 0.09 -4.80
CA LEU A 18 -4.07 -0.56 -4.78
C LEU A 18 -4.14 -1.77 -5.72
N ALA A 19 -3.54 -1.67 -6.90
CA ALA A 19 -3.47 -2.78 -7.84
C ALA A 19 -2.67 -3.96 -7.28
N GLU A 20 -1.60 -3.69 -6.53
CA GLU A 20 -0.80 -4.75 -5.88
C GLU A 20 -1.51 -5.42 -4.71
N ILE A 21 -2.18 -4.65 -3.84
CA ILE A 21 -2.97 -5.21 -2.73
C ILE A 21 -4.24 -5.89 -3.26
N GLY A 22 -4.67 -5.57 -4.49
CA GLY A 22 -5.90 -6.10 -5.08
C GLY A 22 -7.17 -5.49 -4.47
N VAL A 23 -7.09 -4.31 -3.87
CA VAL A 23 -8.22 -3.64 -3.20
C VAL A 23 -8.64 -2.39 -3.95
N SER A 24 -9.96 -2.16 -4.05
CA SER A 24 -10.48 -0.95 -4.67
C SER A 24 -10.19 0.30 -3.82
N ARG A 25 -10.13 1.49 -4.46
CA ARG A 25 -10.00 2.80 -3.76
C ARG A 25 -10.92 2.94 -2.55
N ALA A 26 -12.18 2.53 -2.69
CA ALA A 26 -13.16 2.59 -1.60
C ALA A 26 -12.76 1.74 -0.39
N ALA A 27 -12.23 0.53 -0.62
CA ALA A 27 -11.73 -0.34 0.45
C ALA A 27 -10.53 0.29 1.16
N PHE A 28 -9.61 0.90 0.42
CA PHE A 28 -8.50 1.64 1.01
C PHE A 28 -8.94 2.80 1.89
N TYR A 29 -9.94 3.59 1.45
CA TYR A 29 -10.49 4.65 2.30
C TYR A 29 -11.15 4.10 3.56
N ARG A 30 -11.83 2.95 3.48
CA ARG A 30 -12.37 2.26 4.67
C ARG A 30 -11.25 1.79 5.62
N MET A 31 -10.18 1.21 5.09
CA MET A 31 -9.01 0.80 5.88
C MET A 31 -8.33 2.01 6.52
N ARG A 32 -8.20 3.12 5.79
CA ARG A 32 -7.65 4.38 6.30
C ARG A 32 -8.50 4.93 7.44
N ALA A 33 -9.82 4.89 7.32
CA ALA A 33 -10.74 5.30 8.39
C ALA A 33 -10.61 4.41 9.64
N ARG A 34 -10.26 3.13 9.45
CA ARG A 34 -9.99 2.16 10.53
C ARG A 34 -8.56 2.23 11.09
N GLY A 35 -7.67 3.04 10.51
CA GLY A 35 -6.25 3.06 10.88
C GLY A 35 -5.44 1.86 10.39
N GLN A 36 -5.99 1.06 9.48
CA GLN A 36 -5.39 -0.15 8.92
C GLN A 36 -4.74 0.08 7.55
N ALA A 37 -4.64 1.32 7.09
CA ALA A 37 -4.01 1.61 5.80
C ALA A 37 -2.48 1.74 5.94
N PRO A 38 -1.72 1.40 4.88
CA PRO A 38 -0.28 1.63 4.84
C PRO A 38 0.05 3.12 4.98
N ARG A 39 1.27 3.39 5.43
CA ARG A 39 1.81 4.75 5.52
C ARG A 39 1.86 5.37 4.13
N HIS A 40 1.32 6.57 4.03
CA HIS A 40 1.23 7.31 2.77
C HIS A 40 1.65 8.75 2.96
N LEU A 41 2.33 9.28 1.94
CA LEU A 41 2.75 10.66 1.86
C LEU A 41 1.74 11.43 1.01
N LYS A 42 1.17 12.47 1.59
CA LYS A 42 0.37 13.45 0.85
C LYS A 42 1.31 14.54 0.35
N LEU A 43 1.46 14.63 -0.97
CA LEU A 43 2.22 15.72 -1.59
C LEU A 43 1.37 17.01 -1.60
N PRO A 44 2.00 18.20 -1.65
CA PRO A 44 1.30 19.47 -1.74
C PRO A 44 0.42 19.61 -3.00
N ASN A 45 0.71 18.82 -4.04
CA ASN A 45 -0.10 18.73 -5.26
C ASN A 45 -1.38 17.87 -5.10
N GLY A 46 -1.69 17.40 -3.88
CA GLY A 46 -2.86 16.57 -3.60
C GLY A 46 -2.70 15.09 -3.96
N GLN A 47 -1.58 14.68 -4.55
CA GLN A 47 -1.32 13.28 -4.87
C GLN A 47 -0.87 12.51 -3.63
N ILE A 48 -1.36 11.27 -3.52
CA ILE A 48 -0.95 10.33 -2.49
C ILE A 48 0.09 9.40 -3.08
N ARG A 49 1.24 9.31 -2.40
CA ARG A 49 2.32 8.38 -2.72
C ARG A 49 2.63 7.46 -1.57
N ILE A 50 2.90 6.21 -1.88
CA ILE A 50 3.22 5.17 -0.89
C ILE A 50 4.63 4.69 -1.22
N ARG A 51 5.50 4.55 -0.22
CA ARG A 51 6.82 3.94 -0.45
C ARG A 51 6.64 2.44 -0.51
N ARG A 52 7.43 1.76 -1.34
CA ARG A 52 7.38 0.30 -1.41
C ARG A 52 7.70 -0.34 -0.06
N ALA A 53 8.74 0.15 0.63
CA ALA A 53 9.07 -0.29 1.98
C ALA A 53 7.93 -0.11 3.01
N ASP A 54 7.14 0.97 2.90
CA ASP A 54 5.98 1.18 3.80
C ASP A 54 4.84 0.20 3.48
N LEU A 55 4.70 -0.19 2.20
CA LEU A 55 3.71 -1.17 1.77
C LEU A 55 4.11 -2.59 2.19
N ASP A 56 5.38 -2.96 2.00
CA ASP A 56 5.91 -4.26 2.40
C ASP A 56 5.85 -4.43 3.93
N ALA A 57 6.26 -3.42 4.71
CA ALA A 57 6.14 -3.44 6.17
C ALA A 57 4.68 -3.50 6.65
N TRP A 58 3.76 -2.96 5.85
CA TRP A 58 2.33 -3.09 6.13
C TRP A 58 1.82 -4.51 5.84
N PHE A 59 2.27 -5.15 4.76
CA PHE A 59 1.96 -6.57 4.51
C PHE A 59 2.44 -7.45 5.67
N ASP A 60 3.66 -7.25 6.15
CA ASP A 60 4.20 -7.96 7.32
C ASP A 60 3.36 -7.71 8.58
N SER A 61 2.83 -6.49 8.77
CA SER A 61 1.96 -6.16 9.90
C SER A 61 0.55 -6.75 9.77
N CYS A 62 0.09 -6.99 8.54
CA CYS A 62 -1.19 -7.63 8.25
C CYS A 62 -1.11 -9.15 8.18
N GLU A 63 0.11 -9.72 8.22
CA GLU A 63 0.32 -11.16 8.33
C GLU A 63 -0.20 -11.63 9.69
N VAL A 64 -1.46 -12.04 9.72
CA VAL A 64 -2.00 -12.79 10.83
C VAL A 64 -1.47 -14.20 10.67
N ARG A 65 -0.51 -14.59 11.53
CA ARG A 65 -0.23 -16.00 11.78
C ARG A 65 -1.48 -16.58 12.45
N GLU A 66 -2.45 -16.96 11.64
CA GLU A 66 -3.56 -17.80 12.06
C GLU A 66 -2.94 -19.07 12.64
N ALA A 67 -2.94 -19.17 13.97
CA ALA A 67 -2.58 -20.38 14.68
C ALA A 67 -3.78 -21.33 14.55
N CYS A 68 -3.51 -22.51 13.99
CA CYS A 68 -4.48 -23.60 13.81
C CYS A 68 -5.10 -24.05 15.14
#